data_AF-A0A5A9EKP8-F1
#
_entry.id   AF-A0A5A9EKP8-F1
#
_cell.length_a   1.000
_cell.length_b   1.000
_cell.length_c   1.000
_cell.angle_alpha   90.00
_cell.angle_beta   90.00
_cell.angle_gamma   90.00
#
_symmetry.space_group_name_H-M   'P 1'
#
loop_
_entity.id
_entity.type
_entity.pdbx_description
1 polymer ?
#
loop_
_entity_poly.entity_id
_entity_poly.type
_entity_poly.pdbx_seq_one_letter_code
_entity_poly.pdbx_strand_id
1 'polypeptide(L)'
;MDRPHLAPVVRLRPAFRDRRAVRAATPSTLLTGALLAGLALALSACETVPPPPAAAPPAAGLEDGPAKPFGSGKGWTVTIHTPPSGKRFCVAERGIPVGQNAAPRLTFRTASTESGFILSGFTPSDSGAVVKPGERYDLTVSPDLGTRLSLSARGLPNGSLYVAVPTKGFLEEMEPLARAHRVSFRSTGLGELGTMLLAGSSWAINASDECRILHADS
;
A
#
# COMPACT_ATOMS: atom_id res chain seq x y z
N MET A 1 53.86 9.87 -21.32
CA MET A 1 53.59 8.76 -22.26
C MET A 1 53.60 7.46 -21.46
N ASP A 2 53.02 6.42 -22.04
CA ASP A 2 52.96 5.01 -21.59
C ASP A 2 51.80 4.56 -20.69
N ARG A 3 50.75 4.08 -21.39
CA ARG A 3 49.71 3.16 -20.94
C ARG A 3 50.21 1.71 -21.07
N PRO A 4 49.81 0.79 -20.17
CA PRO A 4 49.76 -0.63 -20.51
C PRO A 4 48.30 -1.11 -20.72
N HIS A 5 48.05 -1.52 -21.95
CA HIS A 5 47.23 -2.63 -22.46
C HIS A 5 46.03 -3.19 -21.65
N LEU A 6 44.85 -3.03 -22.29
CA LEU A 6 43.62 -3.80 -22.06
C LEU A 6 43.74 -5.20 -22.70
N ALA A 7 43.38 -6.24 -21.96
CA ALA A 7 43.15 -7.60 -22.50
C ALA A 7 41.63 -7.88 -22.60
N PRO A 8 41.14 -8.53 -23.67
CA PRO A 8 39.72 -8.78 -23.86
C PRO A 8 39.27 -10.07 -23.14
N VAL A 9 38.22 -9.96 -22.30
CA VAL A 9 37.52 -11.11 -21.75
C VAL A 9 36.38 -11.51 -22.70
N VAL A 10 36.64 -12.55 -23.49
CA VAL A 10 35.60 -13.29 -24.24
C VAL A 10 35.01 -14.35 -23.30
N ARG A 11 33.70 -14.30 -23.03
CA ARG A 11 32.98 -15.45 -22.49
C ARG A 11 31.84 -15.85 -23.42
N LEU A 12 31.85 -17.15 -23.70
CA LEU A 12 31.10 -17.88 -24.70
C LEU A 12 29.60 -17.97 -24.38
N ARG A 13 28.78 -17.82 -25.42
CA ARG A 13 27.35 -18.18 -25.44
C ARG A 13 27.20 -19.70 -25.46
N PRO A 14 26.29 -20.30 -24.68
CA PRO A 14 25.88 -21.68 -24.94
C PRO A 14 24.94 -21.74 -26.14
N ALA A 15 25.24 -22.67 -27.04
CA ALA A 15 24.53 -22.94 -28.27
C ALA A 15 23.32 -23.87 -28.06
N PHE A 16 22.33 -23.66 -28.94
CA PHE A 16 21.20 -24.51 -29.33
C PHE A 16 21.33 -26.02 -29.06
N ARG A 17 20.21 -26.63 -28.63
CA ARG A 17 19.88 -28.02 -28.94
C ARG A 17 18.42 -28.13 -29.39
N ASP A 18 18.24 -28.07 -30.70
CA ASP A 18 17.11 -28.63 -31.43
C ASP A 18 17.35 -30.12 -31.67
N ARG A 19 16.36 -30.98 -31.39
CA ARG A 19 16.31 -32.36 -31.89
C ARG A 19 14.89 -32.78 -32.27
N ARG A 20 14.61 -32.63 -33.57
CA ARG A 20 13.95 -33.55 -34.52
C ARG A 20 12.74 -34.38 -34.03
N ALA A 21 11.58 -33.96 -34.54
CA ALA A 21 10.64 -34.67 -35.41
C ALA A 21 10.76 -36.20 -35.61
N VAL A 22 9.59 -36.86 -35.56
CA VAL A 22 9.26 -38.05 -36.35
C VAL A 22 7.90 -37.84 -37.04
N ARG A 23 7.89 -38.04 -38.36
CA ARG A 23 6.77 -38.06 -39.35
C ARG A 23 5.81 -39.24 -39.05
N ALA A 24 4.62 -39.44 -39.63
CA ALA A 24 4.11 -39.22 -41.00
C ALA A 24 2.57 -39.46 -40.98
N ALA A 25 1.75 -38.70 -41.72
CA ALA A 25 1.18 -39.00 -43.06
C ALA A 25 -0.05 -39.95 -43.05
N THR A 26 -1.29 -39.42 -43.16
CA THR A 26 -2.23 -39.41 -44.34
C THR A 26 -2.96 -40.74 -44.63
N PRO A 27 -4.10 -40.83 -45.37
CA PRO A 27 -4.91 -39.81 -46.08
C PRO A 27 -6.47 -39.94 -45.94
N SER A 28 -7.15 -39.03 -46.63
CA SER A 28 -8.59 -38.81 -46.88
C SER A 28 -9.35 -39.91 -47.64
N THR A 29 -10.67 -40.01 -47.42
CA THR A 29 -11.75 -40.40 -48.39
C THR A 29 -13.12 -40.10 -47.76
N LEU A 30 -13.90 -39.12 -48.25
CA LEU A 30 -14.89 -39.15 -49.35
C LEU A 30 -16.35 -39.42 -48.88
N LEU A 31 -17.17 -38.41 -49.20
CA LEU A 31 -18.62 -38.34 -49.46
C LEU A 31 -19.49 -39.62 -49.35
N THR A 32 -20.57 -39.49 -48.58
CA THR A 32 -21.98 -39.89 -48.85
C THR A 32 -22.81 -39.23 -47.73
N GLY A 33 -23.87 -38.44 -47.94
CA GLY A 33 -25.04 -38.69 -48.76
C GLY A 33 -26.23 -39.02 -47.85
N ALA A 34 -27.29 -38.19 -47.93
CA ALA A 34 -28.68 -38.45 -47.55
C ALA A 34 -29.15 -38.29 -46.07
N LEU A 35 -30.03 -37.29 -45.92
CA LEU A 35 -31.27 -37.23 -45.14
C LEU A 35 -31.59 -38.39 -44.18
N LEU A 36 -31.86 -38.04 -42.92
CA LEU A 36 -32.99 -38.60 -42.17
C LEU A 36 -33.51 -37.57 -41.16
N ALA A 37 -34.79 -37.27 -41.34
CA ALA A 37 -35.59 -36.38 -40.52
C ALA A 37 -35.88 -36.99 -39.15
N GLY A 38 -36.09 -36.08 -38.18
CA GLY A 38 -36.99 -36.31 -37.06
C GLY A 38 -36.39 -37.02 -35.85
N LEU A 39 -36.03 -36.23 -34.83
CA LEU A 39 -36.57 -36.46 -33.49
C LEU A 39 -36.41 -35.17 -32.68
N ALA A 40 -37.53 -34.48 -32.48
CA ALA A 40 -37.67 -33.52 -31.40
C ALA A 40 -37.59 -34.28 -30.07
N LEU A 41 -36.72 -33.84 -29.17
CA LEU A 41 -36.93 -33.95 -27.73
C LEU A 41 -36.12 -32.83 -27.08
N ALA A 42 -36.86 -31.88 -26.53
CA ALA A 42 -36.40 -30.71 -25.83
C ALA A 42 -35.49 -31.11 -24.65
N LEU A 43 -34.19 -30.83 -24.79
CA LEU A 43 -33.32 -30.64 -23.65
C LEU A 43 -33.57 -29.21 -23.16
N SER A 44 -34.51 -29.07 -22.23
CA SER A 44 -34.62 -27.90 -21.37
C SER A 44 -33.28 -27.71 -20.65
N ALA A 45 -32.40 -26.91 -21.24
CA ALA A 45 -31.21 -26.42 -20.57
C ALA A 45 -31.70 -25.56 -19.39
N CYS A 46 -31.70 -26.16 -18.20
CA CYS A 46 -31.84 -25.42 -16.95
C CYS A 46 -30.55 -24.62 -16.80
N GLU A 47 -30.52 -23.44 -17.42
CA GLU A 47 -29.45 -22.46 -17.29
C GLU A 47 -29.51 -21.96 -15.85
N THR A 48 -28.87 -22.73 -14.97
CA THR A 48 -28.71 -22.40 -13.57
C THR A 48 -27.67 -21.28 -13.54
N VAL A 49 -28.13 -20.05 -13.75
CA VAL A 49 -27.28 -18.86 -13.58
C VAL A 49 -26.77 -18.92 -12.15
N PRO A 50 -25.45 -19.12 -11.92
CA PRO A 50 -24.92 -19.10 -10.58
C PRO A 50 -25.25 -17.73 -9.99
N PRO A 51 -25.78 -17.67 -8.75
CA PRO A 51 -26.10 -16.39 -8.14
C PRO A 51 -24.86 -15.50 -8.20
N PRO A 52 -25.02 -14.21 -8.53
CA PRO A 52 -23.89 -13.30 -8.60
C PRO A 52 -23.11 -13.40 -7.29
N PRO A 53 -21.76 -13.46 -7.34
CA PRO A 53 -20.96 -13.61 -6.14
C PRO A 53 -21.32 -12.51 -5.16
N ALA A 54 -21.56 -12.91 -3.91
CA ALA A 54 -21.92 -11.98 -2.84
C ALA A 54 -20.88 -10.85 -2.80
N ALA A 55 -21.37 -9.60 -2.71
CA ALA A 55 -20.51 -8.44 -2.62
C ALA A 55 -19.53 -8.61 -1.45
N ALA A 56 -18.24 -8.34 -1.70
CA ALA A 56 -17.23 -8.42 -0.66
C ALA A 56 -17.60 -7.48 0.51
N PRO A 57 -17.33 -7.87 1.77
CA PRO A 57 -17.57 -7.00 2.91
C PRO A 57 -16.86 -5.65 2.73
N PRO A 58 -17.46 -4.53 3.19
CA PRO A 58 -16.83 -3.23 3.12
C PRO A 58 -15.49 -3.25 3.88
N ALA A 59 -14.48 -2.59 3.33
CA ALA A 59 -13.17 -2.52 3.97
C ALA A 59 -13.27 -1.82 5.33
N ALA A 60 -12.79 -2.47 6.38
CA ALA A 60 -12.80 -1.92 7.72
C ALA A 60 -11.85 -0.71 7.84
N GLY A 61 -12.31 0.32 8.55
CA GLY A 61 -11.46 1.42 8.99
C GLY A 61 -10.48 0.99 10.08
N LEU A 62 -9.64 1.92 10.51
CA LEU A 62 -8.85 1.71 11.73
C LEU A 62 -9.78 1.88 12.93
N GLU A 63 -9.72 0.92 13.85
CA GLU A 63 -10.46 1.01 15.10
C GLU A 63 -9.96 2.22 15.90
N ASP A 64 -10.89 2.92 16.54
CA ASP A 64 -10.61 4.07 17.38
C ASP A 64 -11.42 3.99 18.67
N GLY A 65 -11.08 4.80 19.66
CA GLY A 65 -11.74 4.82 20.95
C GLY A 65 -11.36 6.04 21.79
N PRO A 66 -11.81 6.10 23.06
CA PRO A 66 -11.45 7.16 23.97
C PRO A 66 -9.94 7.42 24.01
N ALA A 67 -9.57 8.69 23.83
CA ALA A 67 -8.21 9.17 23.83
C ALA A 67 -7.87 9.84 25.17
N LYS A 68 -6.67 9.57 25.68
CA LYS A 68 -6.10 10.27 26.84
C LYS A 68 -4.71 10.83 26.50
N PRO A 69 -4.34 12.02 26.99
CA PRO A 69 -3.02 12.58 26.75
C PRO A 69 -1.90 11.70 27.30
N PHE A 70 -0.80 11.56 26.56
CA PHE A 70 0.46 10.97 27.03
C PHE A 70 1.54 12.04 27.16
N GLY A 71 1.71 12.87 26.14
CA GLY A 71 2.71 13.93 26.15
C GLY A 71 2.54 14.91 25.00
N SER A 72 3.22 16.05 25.09
CA SER A 72 3.24 17.06 24.02
C SER A 72 4.61 17.72 23.93
N GLY A 73 5.10 17.96 22.72
CA GLY A 73 6.44 18.49 22.50
C GLY A 73 6.69 18.79 21.04
N LYS A 74 7.53 19.79 20.77
CA LYS A 74 7.98 20.16 19.40
C LYS A 74 6.84 20.40 18.39
N GLY A 75 5.67 20.83 18.86
CA GLY A 75 4.48 21.06 18.03
C GLY A 75 3.66 19.80 17.73
N TRP A 76 3.90 18.70 18.45
CA TRP A 76 3.18 17.44 18.36
C TRP A 76 2.55 17.06 19.71
N THR A 77 1.47 16.30 19.65
CA THR A 77 0.78 15.73 20.81
C THR A 77 0.67 14.24 20.63
N VAL A 78 0.92 13.48 21.70
CA VAL A 78 0.77 12.03 21.76
C VAL A 78 -0.40 11.67 22.65
N THR A 79 -1.30 10.82 22.17
CA THR A 79 -2.47 10.31 22.88
C THR A 79 -2.48 8.79 22.90
N ILE A 80 -3.01 8.22 23.98
CA ILE A 80 -3.28 6.78 24.11
C ILE A 80 -4.74 6.57 23.78
N HIS A 81 -5.03 5.68 22.85
CA HIS A 81 -6.38 5.31 22.44
C HIS A 81 -6.73 3.93 23.02
N THR A 82 -7.95 3.79 23.54
CA THR A 82 -8.45 2.52 24.12
C THR A 82 -9.71 2.08 23.37
N PRO A 83 -9.58 1.35 22.25
CA PRO A 83 -10.72 0.88 21.47
C PRO A 83 -11.56 -0.17 22.21
N PRO A 84 -12.82 -0.39 21.79
CA PRO A 84 -13.68 -1.44 22.35
C PRO A 84 -13.08 -2.84 22.32
N SER A 85 -12.20 -3.15 21.36
CA SER A 85 -11.48 -4.43 21.30
C SER A 85 -10.47 -4.63 22.45
N GLY A 86 -10.17 -3.59 23.21
CA GLY A 86 -9.16 -3.57 24.27
C GLY A 86 -7.72 -3.43 23.76
N LYS A 87 -7.50 -3.48 22.44
CA LYS A 87 -6.17 -3.34 21.82
C LYS A 87 -5.77 -1.87 21.76
N ARG A 88 -5.11 -1.39 22.81
CA ARG A 88 -4.62 -0.02 22.89
C ARG A 88 -3.61 0.29 21.80
N PHE A 89 -3.55 1.56 21.42
CA PHE A 89 -2.53 2.10 20.54
C PHE A 89 -2.22 3.55 20.91
N CYS A 90 -1.10 4.06 20.43
CA CYS A 90 -0.72 5.45 20.60
C CYS A 90 -0.74 6.18 19.25
N VAL A 91 -1.06 7.46 19.31
CA VAL A 91 -1.17 8.35 18.16
C VAL A 91 -0.33 9.58 18.43
N ALA A 92 0.54 9.96 17.49
CA ALA A 92 1.18 11.26 17.48
C ALA A 92 0.66 12.11 16.33
N GLU A 93 0.09 13.25 16.68
CA GLU A 93 -0.48 14.21 15.75
C GLU A 93 0.17 15.57 15.88
N ARG A 94 0.32 16.26 14.76
CA ARG A 94 0.83 17.61 14.77
C ARG A 94 -0.26 18.57 15.26
N GLY A 95 0.06 19.38 16.26
CA GLY A 95 -0.80 20.47 16.69
C GLY A 95 -0.95 21.48 15.56
N ILE A 96 -2.18 21.66 15.08
CA ILE A 96 -2.49 22.63 14.03
C ILE A 96 -3.20 23.79 14.70
N PRO A 97 -2.61 25.01 14.67
CA PRO A 97 -3.26 26.18 15.24
C PRO A 97 -4.66 26.37 14.66
N VAL A 98 -5.60 26.78 15.51
CA VAL A 98 -6.99 27.04 15.11
C VAL A 98 -7.00 28.04 13.95
N GLY A 99 -7.73 27.71 12.88
CA GLY A 99 -7.82 28.55 11.67
C GLY A 99 -6.77 28.27 10.60
N GLN A 100 -5.82 27.34 10.82
CA GLN A 100 -4.88 26.89 9.78
C GLN A 100 -5.30 25.54 9.18
N ASN A 101 -5.38 25.49 7.85
CA ASN A 101 -5.43 24.24 7.10
C ASN A 101 -4.01 23.83 6.74
N ALA A 102 -3.39 22.93 7.52
CA ALA A 102 -2.19 22.25 7.07
C ALA A 102 -2.61 20.94 6.40
N ALA A 103 -2.64 20.94 5.07
CA ALA A 103 -2.89 19.79 4.22
C ALA A 103 -1.63 19.56 3.37
N PRO A 104 -1.13 18.32 3.23
CA PRO A 104 -1.59 17.09 3.89
C PRO A 104 -1.27 17.05 5.40
N ARG A 105 -1.94 16.15 6.12
CA ARG A 105 -1.71 15.84 7.54
C ARG A 105 -1.10 14.45 7.69
N LEU A 106 -0.12 14.34 8.56
CA LEU A 106 0.53 13.07 8.92
C LEU A 106 0.30 12.77 10.39
N THR A 107 -0.21 11.57 10.66
CA THR A 107 -0.44 11.05 12.00
C THR A 107 0.36 9.76 12.15
N PHE A 108 1.26 9.68 13.13
CA PHE A 108 1.93 8.42 13.44
C PHE A 108 1.06 7.59 14.37
N ARG A 109 0.93 6.29 14.09
CA ARG A 109 0.14 5.35 14.88
C ARG A 109 1.01 4.17 15.26
N THR A 110 1.13 3.89 16.55
CA THR A 110 1.96 2.81 17.09
C THR A 110 1.11 1.86 17.95
N ALA A 111 1.18 0.56 17.66
CA ALA A 111 0.45 -0.47 18.38
C ALA A 111 1.30 -1.75 18.50
N SER A 112 0.86 -2.73 19.29
CA SER A 112 1.65 -3.93 19.59
C SER A 112 2.04 -4.78 18.37
N THR A 113 1.21 -4.80 17.33
CA THR A 113 1.41 -5.67 16.15
C THR A 113 1.73 -4.89 14.89
N GLU A 114 0.95 -3.85 14.61
CA GLU A 114 1.04 -3.04 13.40
C GLU A 114 1.13 -1.56 13.77
N SER A 115 2.19 -0.91 13.29
CA SER A 115 2.44 0.52 13.45
C SER A 115 2.55 1.18 12.09
N GLY A 116 2.74 2.50 12.04
CA GLY A 116 2.97 3.23 10.80
C GLY A 116 2.38 4.63 10.85
N PHE A 117 1.81 5.09 9.75
CA PHE A 117 1.23 6.43 9.70
C PHE A 117 -0.01 6.51 8.82
N ILE A 118 -0.83 7.52 9.10
CA ILE A 118 -2.00 7.91 8.33
C ILE A 118 -1.68 9.24 7.64
N LEU A 119 -1.83 9.27 6.32
CA LEU A 119 -1.79 10.49 5.51
C LEU A 119 -3.22 10.91 5.19
N SER A 120 -3.61 12.13 5.54
CA SER A 120 -4.99 12.61 5.40
C SER A 120 -5.06 14.07 4.98
N GLY A 121 -6.28 14.53 4.68
CA GLY A 121 -6.55 15.93 4.34
C GLY A 121 -5.91 16.39 3.02
N PHE A 122 -5.47 15.47 2.16
CA PHE A 122 -4.99 15.79 0.82
C PHE A 122 -6.10 15.72 -0.21
N THR A 123 -5.87 16.37 -1.36
CA THR A 123 -6.71 16.25 -2.54
C THR A 123 -5.86 15.62 -3.64
N PRO A 124 -6.22 14.44 -4.18
CA PRO A 124 -5.56 13.85 -5.33
C PRO A 124 -5.46 14.86 -6.49
N SER A 125 -4.28 14.98 -7.12
CA SER A 125 -4.11 15.87 -8.27
C SER A 125 -4.70 15.30 -9.55
N ASP A 126 -4.83 13.97 -9.62
CA ASP A 126 -5.38 13.29 -10.78
C ASP A 126 -6.90 13.49 -10.81
N SER A 127 -7.39 14.06 -11.91
CA SER A 127 -8.79 14.51 -12.03
C SER A 127 -9.77 13.35 -11.78
N GLY A 128 -10.62 13.50 -10.77
CA GLY A 128 -11.64 12.51 -10.40
C GLY A 128 -11.12 11.31 -9.61
N ALA A 129 -9.82 11.25 -9.31
CA ALA A 129 -9.27 10.20 -8.46
C ALA A 129 -9.76 10.38 -7.02
N VAL A 130 -10.24 9.28 -6.43
CA VAL A 130 -10.66 9.20 -5.03
C VAL A 130 -10.03 7.98 -4.38
N VAL A 131 -9.71 8.10 -3.10
CA VAL A 131 -9.22 6.95 -2.33
C VAL A 131 -10.39 5.99 -2.12
N LYS A 132 -10.26 4.77 -2.63
CA LYS A 132 -11.24 3.70 -2.44
C LYS A 132 -10.89 2.89 -1.19
N PRO A 133 -11.87 2.63 -0.30
CA PRO A 133 -11.60 1.89 0.92
C PRO A 133 -11.09 0.47 0.63
N GLY A 134 -10.00 0.08 1.28
CA GLY A 134 -9.37 -1.23 1.13
C GLY A 134 -8.44 -1.39 -0.08
N GLU A 135 -8.49 -0.48 -1.06
CA GLU A 135 -7.59 -0.49 -2.22
C GLU A 135 -6.16 -0.19 -1.77
N ARG A 136 -5.17 -0.83 -2.42
CA ARG A 136 -3.75 -0.56 -2.16
C ARG A 136 -3.22 0.46 -3.15
N TYR A 137 -2.49 1.42 -2.63
CA TYR A 137 -1.84 2.49 -3.38
C TYR A 137 -0.33 2.39 -3.18
N ASP A 138 0.42 2.55 -4.26
CA ASP A 138 1.83 2.89 -4.14
C ASP A 138 1.93 4.29 -3.53
N LEU A 139 2.82 4.45 -2.55
CA LEU A 139 3.08 5.74 -1.92
C LEU A 139 4.59 6.01 -1.97
N THR A 140 4.96 6.96 -2.81
CA THR A 140 6.30 7.53 -2.83
C THR A 140 6.36 8.68 -1.84
N VAL A 141 7.28 8.59 -0.87
CA VAL A 141 7.54 9.64 0.10
C VAL A 141 8.94 10.19 -0.15
N SER A 142 9.02 11.46 -0.54
CA SER A 142 10.29 12.12 -0.85
C SER A 142 10.61 13.16 0.22
N PRO A 143 11.42 12.81 1.23
CA PRO A 143 11.91 13.79 2.19
C PRO A 143 12.90 14.74 1.50
N ASP A 144 13.03 15.95 2.03
CA ASP A 144 14.03 16.93 1.57
C ASP A 144 15.47 16.50 1.88
N LEU A 145 15.64 15.66 2.91
CA LEU A 145 16.90 15.05 3.29
C LEU A 145 16.75 13.53 3.39
N GLY A 146 17.70 12.79 2.83
CA GLY A 146 17.77 11.34 2.93
C GLY A 146 17.12 10.60 1.77
N THR A 147 16.87 9.31 1.98
CA THR A 147 16.42 8.38 0.93
C THR A 147 14.91 8.49 0.73
N ARG A 148 14.48 8.47 -0.54
CA ARG A 148 13.08 8.33 -0.90
C ARG A 148 12.53 6.97 -0.44
N LEU A 149 11.37 6.99 0.21
CA LEU A 149 10.65 5.78 0.59
C LEU A 149 9.65 5.39 -0.50
N SER A 150 9.55 4.09 -0.77
CA SER A 150 8.50 3.49 -1.62
C SER A 150 7.70 2.52 -0.76
N LEU A 151 6.48 2.91 -0.42
CA LEU A 151 5.62 2.25 0.56
C LEU A 151 4.33 1.78 -0.10
N SER A 152 3.64 0.83 0.54
CA SER A 152 2.27 0.45 0.17
C SER A 152 1.31 1.02 1.21
N ALA A 153 0.35 1.83 0.77
CA ALA A 153 -0.71 2.34 1.62
C ALA A 153 -2.05 1.66 1.31
N ARG A 154 -2.89 1.48 2.33
CA ARG A 154 -4.29 1.04 2.20
C ARG A 154 -5.19 2.26 2.28
N GLY A 155 -6.14 2.38 1.35
CA GLY A 155 -7.20 3.37 1.41
C GLY A 155 -8.14 3.11 2.60
N LEU A 156 -8.45 4.14 3.37
CA LEU A 156 -9.39 4.08 4.49
C LEU A 156 -10.76 4.65 4.09
N PRO A 157 -11.86 4.25 4.77
CA PRO A 157 -13.22 4.75 4.51
C PRO A 157 -13.39 6.27 4.54
N ASN A 158 -12.54 6.98 5.28
CA ASN A 158 -12.56 8.44 5.39
C ASN A 158 -11.73 9.15 4.29
N GLY A 159 -11.27 8.42 3.27
CA GLY A 159 -10.48 8.98 2.17
C GLY A 159 -8.99 9.22 2.51
N SER A 160 -8.52 8.78 3.67
CA SER A 160 -7.10 8.82 4.04
C SER A 160 -6.35 7.57 3.58
N LEU A 161 -5.02 7.63 3.60
CA LEU A 161 -4.14 6.51 3.31
C LEU A 161 -3.46 6.05 4.60
N TYR A 162 -3.46 4.74 4.85
CA TYR A 162 -2.75 4.15 5.97
C TYR A 162 -1.59 3.30 5.48
N VAL A 163 -0.38 3.65 5.90
CA VAL A 163 0.80 2.80 5.74
C VAL A 163 0.97 1.98 6.99
N ALA A 164 0.99 0.66 6.81
CA ALA A 164 1.25 -0.31 7.86
C ALA A 164 2.67 -0.85 7.73
N VAL A 165 3.41 -0.87 8.84
CA VAL A 165 4.71 -1.52 8.98
C VAL A 165 4.71 -2.42 10.21
N PRO A 166 5.49 -3.51 10.24
CA PRO A 166 5.67 -4.30 11.44
C PRO A 166 6.22 -3.43 12.57
N THR A 167 5.60 -3.49 13.75
CA THR A 167 5.99 -2.64 14.90
C THR A 167 7.47 -2.76 15.25
N LYS A 168 8.06 -3.96 15.12
CA LYS A 168 9.48 -4.19 15.40
C LYS A 168 10.42 -3.34 14.52
N GLY A 169 10.03 -3.01 13.30
CA GLY A 169 10.79 -2.20 12.36
C GLY A 169 10.38 -0.73 12.32
N PHE A 170 9.42 -0.30 13.14
CA PHE A 170 8.79 1.01 13.02
C PHE A 170 9.81 2.18 13.03
N LEU A 171 10.74 2.20 13.98
CA LEU A 171 11.72 3.29 14.08
C LEU A 171 12.69 3.33 12.88
N GLU A 172 13.06 2.17 12.35
CA GLU A 172 13.95 2.06 11.18
C GLU A 172 13.22 2.52 9.91
N GLU A 173 12.01 2.03 9.68
CA GLU A 173 11.18 2.41 8.53
C GLU A 173 10.83 3.90 8.53
N MET A 174 10.64 4.50 9.72
CA MET A 174 10.30 5.91 9.87
C MET A 174 11.53 6.82 9.97
N GLU A 175 12.76 6.30 9.96
CA GLU A 175 13.99 7.10 10.12
C GLU A 175 14.06 8.27 9.12
N PRO A 176 13.73 8.10 7.82
CA PRO A 176 13.79 9.23 6.89
C PRO A 176 12.80 10.34 7.23
N LEU A 177 11.63 9.99 7.79
CA LEU A 177 10.64 10.97 8.23
C LEU A 177 11.05 11.68 9.53
N ALA A 178 11.79 11.01 10.39
CA ALA A 178 12.32 11.59 11.63
C ALA A 178 13.37 12.69 11.33
N ARG A 179 14.13 12.56 10.23
CA ARG A 179 15.19 13.51 9.85
C ARG A 179 14.73 14.61 8.91
N ALA A 180 13.62 14.41 8.20
CA ALA A 180 13.11 15.36 7.22
C ALA A 180 12.59 16.66 7.87
N HIS A 181 12.86 17.80 7.24
CA HIS A 181 12.18 19.05 7.58
C HIS A 181 10.94 19.25 6.71
N ARG A 182 10.98 18.75 5.48
CA ARG A 182 9.90 18.79 4.51
C ARG A 182 9.78 17.45 3.81
N VAL A 183 8.56 17.07 3.47
CA VAL A 183 8.29 15.83 2.76
C VAL A 183 7.21 16.06 1.71
N SER A 184 7.38 15.46 0.53
CA SER A 184 6.33 15.37 -0.48
C SER A 184 5.83 13.94 -0.63
N PHE A 185 4.54 13.82 -0.96
CA PHE A 185 3.85 12.55 -1.10
C PHE A 185 3.26 12.44 -2.51
N ARG A 186 3.47 11.29 -3.14
CA ARG A 186 2.96 10.98 -4.47
C ARG A 186 2.48 9.54 -4.54
N SER A 187 1.41 9.30 -5.28
CA SER A 187 0.96 7.96 -5.66
C SER A 187 0.72 7.91 -7.17
N THR A 188 1.02 6.79 -7.81
CA THR A 188 0.82 6.65 -9.26
C THR A 188 -0.67 6.70 -9.65
N GLY A 189 -1.57 6.23 -8.77
CA GLY A 189 -3.02 6.21 -9.02
C GLY A 189 -3.79 7.43 -8.52
N LEU A 190 -3.15 8.33 -7.77
CA LEU A 190 -3.79 9.51 -7.17
C LEU A 190 -3.04 10.82 -7.52
N GLY A 191 -1.89 10.72 -8.17
CA GLY A 191 -1.01 11.84 -8.50
C GLY A 191 -0.24 12.39 -7.30
N GLU A 192 0.04 13.68 -7.34
CA GLU A 192 0.67 14.42 -6.23
C GLU A 192 -0.35 14.61 -5.10
N LEU A 193 0.04 14.21 -3.89
CA LEU A 193 -0.80 14.31 -2.67
C LEU A 193 -0.44 15.52 -1.81
N GLY A 194 0.62 16.25 -2.20
CA GLY A 194 1.05 17.49 -1.58
C GLY A 194 2.36 17.36 -0.80
N THR A 195 2.71 18.46 -0.14
CA THR A 195 3.97 18.63 0.59
C THR A 195 3.67 19.20 1.97
N MET A 196 4.36 18.73 3.00
CA MET A 196 4.21 19.27 4.35
C MET A 196 5.56 19.46 5.05
N LEU A 197 5.54 20.27 6.10
CA LEU A 197 6.67 20.38 7.03
C LEU A 197 6.58 19.28 8.08
N LEU A 198 7.73 18.70 8.44
CA LEU A 198 7.87 17.64 9.46
C LEU A 198 8.76 18.05 10.64
N ALA A 199 8.93 19.35 10.88
CA ALA A 199 9.63 19.82 12.07
C ALA A 199 9.09 19.14 13.34
N GLY A 200 10.00 18.55 14.14
CA GLY A 200 9.67 17.84 15.37
C GLY A 200 9.20 16.39 15.19
N SER A 201 9.17 15.85 13.97
CA SER A 201 8.73 14.47 13.71
C SER A 201 9.56 13.42 14.43
N SER A 202 10.88 13.60 14.62
CA SER A 202 11.69 12.65 15.39
C SER A 202 11.21 12.48 16.82
N TRP A 203 10.81 13.59 17.47
CA TRP A 203 10.23 13.55 18.80
C TRP A 203 8.89 12.81 18.78
N ALA A 204 8.03 13.09 17.79
CA ALA A 204 6.72 12.45 17.67
C ALA A 204 6.82 10.93 17.45
N ILE A 205 7.72 10.49 16.56
CA ILE A 205 7.98 9.08 16.26
C ILE A 205 8.49 8.37 17.52
N ASN A 206 9.50 8.93 18.20
CA ASN A 206 10.06 8.32 19.40
C ASN A 206 9.05 8.31 20.57
N ALA A 207 8.34 9.41 20.80
CA ALA A 207 7.38 9.52 21.89
C ALA A 207 6.14 8.61 21.66
N SER A 208 5.71 8.42 20.42
CA SER A 208 4.65 7.45 20.11
C SER A 208 5.11 6.00 20.29
N ASP A 209 6.36 5.66 19.95
CA ASP A 209 6.89 4.33 20.20
C ASP A 209 7.08 4.05 21.70
N GLU A 210 7.58 5.02 22.46
CA GLU A 210 7.68 4.93 23.92
C GLU A 210 6.30 4.75 24.57
N CYS A 211 5.31 5.55 24.15
CA CYS A 211 3.92 5.40 24.57
C CYS A 211 3.39 3.99 24.31
N ARG A 212 3.68 3.42 23.14
CA ARG A 212 3.28 2.06 22.78
C ARG A 212 3.89 1.03 23.74
N ILE A 213 5.20 1.10 23.99
CA ILE A 213 5.89 0.19 24.91
C ILE A 213 5.25 0.22 26.30
N LEU A 214 4.87 1.41 26.78
CA LEU A 214 4.31 1.58 28.13
C LEU A 214 2.82 1.22 28.24
N HIS A 215 2.06 1.26 27.15
CA HIS A 215 0.59 1.25 27.22
C HIS A 215 -0.14 0.37 26.20
N ALA A 216 0.52 -0.11 25.16
CA ALA A 216 -0.08 -0.89 24.08
C ALA A 216 0.48 -2.31 23.93
N ASP A 217 1.69 -2.56 24.44
CA ASP A 217 2.32 -3.90 24.45
C ASP A 217 1.90 -4.78 25.65
N SER A 218 1.09 -4.23 26.56
CA SER A 218 0.60 -4.90 27.78
C SER A 218 -0.52 -5.90 27.54
#